data_AF-A0A961L183-F1
#
_entry.id   AF-A0A961L183-F1
#
_cell.length_a   1.000
_cell.length_b   1.000
_cell.length_c   1.000
_cell.angle_alpha   90.00
_cell.angle_beta   90.00
_cell.angle_gamma   90.00
#
_symmetry.space_group_name_H-M   'P 1'
#
loop_
_entity.id
_entity.type
_entity.pdbx_description
1 polymer ?
#
loop_
_entity_poly.entity_id
_entity_poly.type
_entity_poly.pdbx_seq_one_letter_code
_entity_poly.pdbx_strand_id
1 'polypeptide(L)'
;ILGGLTTIEEKALGNLEKIGRTSTYIDAIGPAVAPGKGAGLYFMDTSSAAAECVTLMAAAGYVIHTFPTGQGNVIGNPIVPVIKISGNPRTLRTMSEHIDVDVTGVLTREMTIDEAGDALIAMILRTANGRCTASEALGHREFSMTKLYRSA
;
A
#
# COMPACT_ATOMS: atom_id res chain seq x y z
N ILE A 1 20.33 -4.14 -6.98
CA ILE A 1 18.92 -3.70 -7.06
C ILE A 1 18.91 -2.21 -7.40
N LEU A 2 18.16 -1.74 -8.40
CA LEU A 2 18.03 -0.30 -8.68
C LEU A 2 17.12 0.33 -7.61
N GLY A 3 17.54 1.44 -7.00
CA GLY A 3 16.76 2.14 -5.95
C GLY A 3 17.46 2.37 -4.61
N GLY A 4 18.79 2.19 -4.53
CA GLY A 4 19.58 2.52 -3.33
C GLY A 4 19.72 1.39 -2.30
N LEU A 5 19.32 0.16 -2.65
CA LEU A 5 19.46 -1.03 -1.80
C LEU A 5 20.56 -1.95 -2.31
N THR A 6 21.31 -2.53 -1.37
CA THR A 6 22.47 -3.36 -1.66
C THR A 6 22.06 -4.80 -1.99
N THR A 7 21.05 -5.35 -1.31
CA THR A 7 20.62 -6.76 -1.49
C THR A 7 19.11 -6.95 -1.52
N ILE A 8 18.66 -8.15 -1.92
CA ILE A 8 17.24 -8.51 -1.94
C ILE A 8 16.70 -8.72 -0.51
N GLU A 9 17.55 -9.20 0.39
CA GLU A 9 17.26 -9.40 1.80
C GLU A 9 16.97 -8.06 2.48
N GLU A 10 17.78 -7.02 2.19
CA GLU A 10 17.55 -5.66 2.70
C GLU A 10 16.17 -5.14 2.26
N LYS A 11 15.81 -5.37 1.00
CA LYS A 11 14.48 -5.02 0.47
C LYS A 11 13.36 -5.80 1.15
N ALA A 12 13.57 -7.10 1.40
CA ALA A 12 12.58 -7.97 2.04
C ALA A 12 12.34 -7.57 3.51
N LEU A 13 13.40 -7.20 4.24
CA LEU A 13 13.30 -6.71 5.62
C LEU A 13 12.47 -5.42 5.70
N GLY A 14 12.68 -4.48 4.77
CA GLY A 14 11.84 -3.27 4.69
C GLY A 14 10.36 -3.58 4.39
N ASN A 15 10.07 -4.65 3.65
CA ASN A 15 8.70 -5.09 3.45
C ASN A 15 8.08 -5.68 4.73
N LEU A 16 8.87 -6.34 5.57
CA LEU A 16 8.41 -6.93 6.83
C LEU A 16 7.99 -5.86 7.84
N GLU A 17 8.68 -4.72 7.89
CA GLU A 17 8.34 -3.62 8.82
C GLU A 17 6.90 -3.10 8.67
N LYS A 18 6.25 -3.28 7.50
CA LYS A 18 4.86 -2.87 7.25
C LYS A 18 3.84 -3.62 8.12
N ILE A 19 4.22 -4.79 8.63
CA ILE A 19 3.38 -5.58 9.54
C ILE A 19 3.33 -4.98 10.94
N GLY A 20 4.33 -4.17 11.31
CA GLY A 20 4.52 -3.68 12.67
C GLY A 20 5.26 -4.70 13.55
N ARG A 21 5.74 -4.22 14.70
CA ARG A 21 6.66 -4.98 15.59
C ARG A 21 5.95 -5.79 16.67
N THR A 22 4.70 -5.45 16.97
CA THR A 22 3.90 -6.06 18.03
C THR A 22 2.70 -6.84 17.49
N SER A 23 2.56 -6.92 16.16
CA SER A 23 1.44 -7.56 15.48
C SER A 23 1.56 -9.08 15.49
N THR A 24 0.42 -9.76 15.64
CA THR A 24 0.32 -11.22 15.49
C THR A 24 -0.68 -11.54 14.37
N TYR A 25 -0.33 -12.46 13.48
CA TYR A 25 -1.24 -12.91 12.41
C TYR A 25 -2.28 -13.87 12.94
N ILE A 26 -3.51 -13.75 12.42
CA ILE A 26 -4.57 -14.72 12.61
C ILE A 26 -4.40 -15.89 11.65
N ASP A 27 -4.07 -15.61 10.39
CA ASP A 27 -3.94 -16.62 9.35
C ASP A 27 -3.08 -16.16 8.17
N ALA A 28 -2.64 -17.13 7.38
CA ALA A 28 -2.13 -16.93 6.04
C ALA A 28 -3.16 -17.43 5.02
N ILE A 29 -3.52 -16.60 4.05
CA ILE A 29 -4.59 -16.88 3.09
C ILE A 29 -4.06 -16.82 1.65
N GLY A 30 -4.71 -17.59 0.78
CA GLY A 30 -4.39 -17.58 -0.65
C GLY A 30 -4.83 -16.30 -1.35
N PRO A 31 -4.42 -16.12 -2.62
CA PRO A 31 -4.83 -14.99 -3.45
C PRO A 31 -6.35 -14.86 -3.53
N ALA A 32 -6.89 -13.65 -3.35
CA ALA A 32 -8.33 -13.35 -3.45
C ALA A 32 -9.25 -14.14 -2.49
N VAL A 33 -8.69 -14.77 -1.45
CA VAL A 33 -9.47 -15.44 -0.40
C VAL A 33 -9.89 -14.40 0.64
N ALA A 34 -11.20 -14.33 0.94
CA ALA A 34 -11.70 -13.45 1.98
C ALA A 34 -11.33 -13.96 3.39
N PRO A 35 -10.97 -13.08 4.35
CA PRO A 35 -10.66 -13.48 5.72
C PRO A 35 -11.90 -14.02 6.45
N GLY A 36 -11.75 -15.17 7.13
CA GLY A 36 -12.88 -15.89 7.76
C GLY A 36 -12.76 -16.19 9.25
N LYS A 37 -11.63 -15.86 9.90
CA LYS A 37 -11.32 -16.22 11.30
C LYS A 37 -11.49 -15.06 12.30
N GLY A 38 -12.21 -14.00 11.91
CA GLY A 38 -12.44 -12.81 12.75
C GLY A 38 -11.53 -11.62 12.42
N ALA A 39 -11.68 -10.52 13.17
CA ALA A 39 -10.95 -9.28 12.94
C ALA A 39 -9.50 -9.36 13.42
N GLY A 40 -8.56 -8.92 12.59
CA GLY A 40 -7.14 -8.82 12.92
C GLY A 40 -6.26 -8.87 11.67
N LEU A 41 -4.99 -9.24 11.83
CA LEU A 41 -4.01 -9.23 10.76
C LEU A 41 -3.98 -10.56 9.99
N TYR A 42 -4.04 -10.49 8.67
CA TYR A 42 -3.91 -11.63 7.77
C TYR A 42 -2.73 -11.42 6.82
N PHE A 43 -1.99 -12.49 6.53
CA PHE A 43 -0.98 -12.49 5.48
C PHE A 43 -1.58 -13.10 4.21
N MET A 44 -1.73 -12.33 3.14
CA MET A 44 -2.16 -12.85 1.84
C MET A 44 -0.95 -13.17 0.97
N ASP A 45 -0.80 -14.43 0.58
CA ASP A 45 0.23 -14.84 -0.39
C ASP A 45 -0.20 -14.39 -1.80
N THR A 46 0.40 -13.31 -2.28
CA THR A 46 0.06 -12.64 -3.54
C THR A 46 1.31 -12.23 -4.31
N SER A 47 1.14 -11.95 -5.61
CA SER A 47 2.18 -11.36 -6.45
C SER A 47 2.63 -9.99 -5.93
N SER A 48 3.90 -9.66 -6.17
CA SER A 48 4.48 -8.35 -5.84
C SER A 48 4.22 -7.29 -6.93
N ALA A 49 3.66 -7.66 -8.07
CA ALA A 49 3.29 -6.73 -9.12
C ALA A 49 2.09 -5.89 -8.67
N ALA A 50 2.23 -4.55 -8.69
CA ALA A 50 1.28 -3.63 -8.06
C ALA A 50 -0.17 -3.84 -8.53
N ALA A 51 -0.42 -3.86 -9.84
CA ALA A 51 -1.78 -4.01 -10.38
C ALA A 51 -2.41 -5.37 -10.01
N GLU A 52 -1.61 -6.42 -9.99
CA GLU A 52 -2.06 -7.76 -9.61
C GLU A 52 -2.37 -7.83 -8.11
N CYS A 53 -1.45 -7.36 -7.27
CA CYS A 53 -1.59 -7.34 -5.81
C CYS A 53 -2.85 -6.59 -5.37
N VAL A 54 -3.05 -5.36 -5.86
CA VAL A 54 -4.20 -4.54 -5.49
C VAL A 54 -5.51 -5.17 -5.98
N THR A 55 -5.50 -5.80 -7.17
CA THR A 55 -6.68 -6.52 -7.70
C THR A 55 -7.05 -7.72 -6.83
N LEU A 56 -6.07 -8.54 -6.43
CA LEU A 56 -6.31 -9.73 -5.60
C LEU A 56 -6.79 -9.35 -4.20
N MET A 57 -6.20 -8.31 -3.60
CA MET A 57 -6.65 -7.81 -2.29
C MET A 57 -8.05 -7.20 -2.36
N ALA A 58 -8.38 -6.45 -3.42
CA ALA A 58 -9.73 -5.94 -3.65
C ALA A 58 -10.74 -7.10 -3.77
N ALA A 59 -10.41 -8.15 -4.53
CA ALA A 59 -11.26 -9.33 -4.67
C ALA A 59 -11.47 -10.11 -3.36
N ALA A 60 -10.49 -10.08 -2.44
CA ALA A 60 -10.63 -10.65 -1.11
C ALA A 60 -11.49 -9.81 -0.14
N GLY A 61 -11.91 -8.61 -0.55
CA GLY A 61 -12.76 -7.73 0.26
C GLY A 61 -12.04 -6.58 0.96
N TYR A 62 -10.85 -6.17 0.50
CA TYR A 62 -10.26 -4.91 0.95
C TYR A 62 -11.20 -3.75 0.62
N VAL A 63 -11.30 -2.78 1.54
CA VAL A 63 -12.08 -1.54 1.35
C VAL A 63 -11.20 -0.31 1.12
N ILE A 64 -9.94 -0.36 1.55
CA ILE A 64 -8.92 0.66 1.34
C ILE A 64 -7.58 -0.06 1.13
N HIS A 65 -6.78 0.40 0.18
CA HIS A 65 -5.41 -0.09 -0.02
C HIS A 65 -4.40 1.02 0.27
N THR A 66 -3.45 0.78 1.17
CA THR A 66 -2.34 1.71 1.45
C THR A 66 -1.10 1.29 0.67
N PHE A 67 -0.60 2.16 -0.21
CA PHE A 67 0.49 1.86 -1.13
C PHE A 67 1.71 2.76 -0.89
N PRO A 68 2.73 2.30 -0.14
CA PRO A 68 3.98 3.04 0.01
C PRO A 68 4.79 3.00 -1.29
N THR A 69 5.28 4.15 -1.74
CA THR A 69 6.03 4.27 -3.00
C THR A 69 7.21 5.23 -2.86
N GLY A 70 8.41 4.72 -3.15
CA GLY A 70 9.64 5.52 -3.16
C GLY A 70 10.07 6.01 -4.54
N GLN A 71 9.42 5.56 -5.61
CA GLN A 71 9.75 5.93 -7.00
C GLN A 71 8.54 6.49 -7.76
N GLY A 72 7.46 6.83 -7.05
CA GLY A 72 6.28 7.44 -7.68
C GLY A 72 5.43 6.48 -8.51
N ASN A 73 5.35 5.20 -8.15
CA ASN A 73 4.36 4.29 -8.75
C ASN A 73 2.95 4.88 -8.61
N VAL A 74 2.26 5.08 -9.73
CA VAL A 74 0.97 5.77 -9.83
C VAL A 74 -0.24 4.85 -9.67
N ILE A 75 -0.02 3.57 -9.35
CA ILE A 75 -1.05 2.52 -9.27
C ILE A 75 -2.34 2.98 -8.58
N GLY A 76 -3.45 2.97 -9.30
CA GLY A 76 -4.81 3.08 -8.78
C GLY A 76 -5.52 1.74 -8.76
N ASN A 77 -6.84 1.79 -8.55
CA ASN A 77 -7.71 0.65 -8.73
C ASN A 77 -9.14 1.14 -8.99
N PRO A 78 -9.91 0.50 -9.88
CA PRO A 78 -11.28 0.94 -10.18
C PRO A 78 -12.31 0.60 -9.09
N ILE A 79 -11.99 -0.25 -8.12
CA ILE A 79 -12.92 -0.76 -7.10
C ILE A 79 -12.61 -0.18 -5.72
N VAL A 80 -11.34 -0.16 -5.33
CA VAL A 80 -10.91 0.26 -3.98
C VAL A 80 -10.04 1.52 -4.04
N PRO A 81 -10.23 2.49 -3.13
CA PRO A 81 -9.35 3.64 -3.03
C PRO A 81 -7.93 3.20 -2.65
N VAL A 82 -6.93 3.77 -3.34
CA VAL A 82 -5.51 3.45 -3.12
C VAL A 82 -4.81 4.70 -2.58
N ILE A 83 -4.55 4.73 -1.28
CA ILE A 83 -3.86 5.83 -0.58
C ILE A 83 -2.36 5.70 -0.80
N LYS A 84 -1.72 6.70 -1.43
CA LYS A 84 -0.26 6.67 -1.67
C LYS A 84 0.48 7.34 -0.53
N ILE A 85 1.52 6.68 -0.04
CA ILE A 85 2.42 7.23 0.97
C ILE A 85 3.83 7.31 0.39
N SER A 86 4.54 8.41 0.62
CA SER A 86 5.94 8.49 0.23
C SER A 86 6.78 9.24 1.27
N GLY A 87 7.94 8.65 1.58
CA GLY A 87 8.98 9.26 2.39
C GLY A 87 10.18 9.73 1.56
N ASN A 88 10.10 9.71 0.23
CA ASN A 88 11.21 10.12 -0.65
C ASN A 88 11.04 11.59 -1.08
N PRO A 89 11.89 12.53 -0.60
CA PRO A 89 11.77 13.95 -0.95
C PRO A 89 11.84 14.23 -2.45
N ARG A 90 12.53 13.39 -3.23
CA ARG A 90 12.55 13.52 -4.68
C ARG A 90 11.18 13.21 -5.29
N THR A 91 10.49 12.18 -4.80
CA THR A 91 9.16 11.80 -5.29
C THR A 91 8.16 12.91 -4.97
N LEU A 92 8.18 13.44 -3.74
CA LEU A 92 7.30 14.55 -3.35
C LEU A 92 7.58 15.82 -4.16
N ARG A 93 8.85 16.11 -4.50
CA ARG A 93 9.17 17.29 -5.32
C ARG A 93 8.67 17.17 -6.76
N THR A 94 8.66 15.97 -7.34
CA THR A 94 8.38 15.80 -8.79
C THR A 94 7.04 15.18 -9.11
N MET A 95 6.36 14.58 -8.13
CA MET A 95 5.13 13.79 -8.32
C MET A 95 4.19 13.93 -7.09
N SER A 96 4.18 15.08 -6.40
CA SER A 96 3.35 15.31 -5.20
C SER A 96 1.87 15.12 -5.46
N GLU A 97 1.40 15.41 -6.67
CA GLU A 97 0.01 15.22 -7.10
C GLU A 97 -0.46 13.76 -7.03
N HIS A 98 0.49 12.81 -7.04
CA HIS A 98 0.21 11.38 -6.93
C HIS A 98 0.26 10.83 -5.49
N ILE A 99 0.66 11.65 -4.51
CA ILE A 99 0.90 11.21 -3.13
C ILE A 99 -0.18 11.79 -2.19
N ASP A 100 -0.82 10.93 -1.41
CA ASP A 100 -1.80 11.35 -0.41
C ASP A 100 -1.15 11.70 0.93
N VAL A 101 -0.11 10.97 1.33
CA VAL A 101 0.55 11.12 2.64
C VAL A 101 2.05 11.32 2.45
N ASP A 102 2.51 12.51 2.83
CA ASP A 102 3.93 12.84 2.90
C ASP A 102 4.49 12.46 4.28
N VAL A 103 5.47 11.54 4.28
CA VAL A 103 6.20 11.12 5.48
C VAL A 103 7.71 11.38 5.36
N THR A 104 8.11 12.33 4.50
CA THR A 104 9.52 12.73 4.31
C THR A 104 10.15 13.24 5.60
N GLY A 105 9.34 13.84 6.48
CA GLY A 105 9.71 14.28 7.84
C GLY A 105 10.41 13.22 8.68
N VAL A 106 10.13 11.93 8.44
CA VAL A 106 10.75 10.82 9.16
C VAL A 106 12.26 10.76 8.89
N LEU A 107 12.67 11.00 7.65
CA LEU A 107 14.09 10.99 7.27
C LEU A 107 14.81 12.28 7.65
N THR A 108 14.11 13.43 7.67
CA THR A 108 14.65 14.73 8.10
C THR A 108 14.65 14.91 9.61
N ARG A 109 14.04 13.97 10.37
CA ARG A 109 13.86 14.01 11.83
C ARG A 109 12.95 15.14 12.31
N GLU A 110 12.06 15.59 11.44
CA GLU A 110 11.00 16.56 11.74
C GLU A 110 9.68 15.87 12.12
N MET A 111 9.60 14.55 11.92
CA MET A 111 8.45 13.69 12.21
C MET A 111 8.95 12.36 12.76
N THR A 112 8.24 11.82 13.75
CA THR A 112 8.45 10.48 14.29
C THR A 112 7.66 9.43 13.50
N ILE A 113 7.99 8.14 13.69
CA ILE A 113 7.22 7.05 13.07
C ILE A 113 5.77 7.03 13.56
N ASP A 114 5.54 7.37 14.84
CA ASP A 114 4.20 7.42 15.42
C ASP A 114 3.37 8.53 14.78
N GLU A 115 3.94 9.73 14.62
CA GLU A 115 3.27 10.85 13.92
C GLU A 115 2.98 10.53 12.45
N ALA A 116 3.88 9.82 11.77
CA ALA A 116 3.64 9.33 10.41
C ALA A 116 2.48 8.31 10.38
N GLY A 117 2.40 7.44 11.39
CA GLY A 117 1.30 6.51 11.59
C GLY A 117 -0.03 7.22 11.80
N ASP A 118 -0.06 8.23 12.66
CA ASP A 118 -1.25 9.06 12.94
C ASP A 118 -1.71 9.80 11.67
N ALA A 119 -0.78 10.36 10.90
CA ALA A 119 -1.09 11.01 9.62
C ALA A 119 -1.72 10.02 8.61
N LEU A 120 -1.20 8.79 8.55
CA LEU A 120 -1.77 7.74 7.70
C LEU A 120 -3.17 7.34 8.17
N ILE A 121 -3.37 7.12 9.47
CA ILE A 121 -4.68 6.78 10.05
C ILE A 121 -5.70 7.89 9.77
N ALA A 122 -5.32 9.16 9.95
CA ALA A 122 -6.17 10.30 9.64
C ALA A 122 -6.55 10.33 8.15
N MET A 123 -5.63 10.02 7.24
CA MET A 123 -5.94 9.92 5.81
C MET A 123 -6.89 8.76 5.50
N ILE A 124 -6.68 7.59 6.11
CA ILE A 124 -7.57 6.43 5.98
C ILE A 124 -8.99 6.80 6.38
N LEU A 125 -9.16 7.46 7.54
CA LEU A 125 -10.47 7.90 8.02
C LEU A 125 -11.12 8.91 7.07
N ARG A 126 -10.37 9.88 6.53
CA ARG A 126 -10.90 10.84 5.56
C ARG A 126 -11.36 10.17 4.28
N THR A 127 -10.57 9.22 3.77
CA THR A 127 -10.90 8.46 2.56
C THR A 127 -12.13 7.57 2.78
N ALA A 128 -12.21 6.90 3.93
CA ALA A 128 -13.40 6.14 4.33
C ALA A 128 -14.67 7.01 4.40
N ASN A 129 -14.52 8.30 4.74
CA ASN A 129 -15.60 9.28 4.77
C ASN A 129 -15.83 9.99 3.41
N GLY A 130 -15.32 9.46 2.30
CA GLY A 130 -15.63 9.91 0.95
C GLY A 130 -14.66 10.92 0.34
N ARG A 131 -13.52 11.21 0.99
CA ARG A 131 -12.44 11.95 0.31
C ARG A 131 -11.83 11.07 -0.78
N CYS A 132 -11.84 11.53 -2.03
CA CYS A 132 -11.10 10.86 -3.11
C CYS A 132 -9.58 10.86 -2.83
N THR A 133 -8.95 9.72 -3.07
CA THR A 133 -7.47 9.58 -3.14
C THR A 133 -6.92 10.28 -4.38
N ALA A 134 -5.62 10.57 -4.36
CA ALA A 134 -4.91 11.10 -5.53
C ALA A 134 -5.14 10.24 -6.79
N SER A 135 -5.16 8.92 -6.67
CA SER A 135 -5.47 8.05 -7.82
C SER A 135 -6.85 8.23 -8.39
N GLU A 136 -7.85 8.36 -7.52
CA GLU A 136 -9.24 8.48 -7.96
C GLU A 136 -9.43 9.83 -8.66
N ALA A 137 -8.89 10.90 -8.10
CA ALA A 137 -8.95 12.24 -8.68
C ALA A 137 -8.24 12.32 -10.04
N LEU A 138 -7.13 11.60 -10.21
CA LEU A 138 -6.35 11.56 -11.45
C LEU A 138 -6.82 10.48 -12.45
N GLY A 139 -7.79 9.65 -12.07
CA GLY A 139 -8.36 8.62 -12.95
C GLY A 139 -7.50 7.37 -13.15
N HIS A 140 -6.54 7.10 -12.26
CA HIS A 140 -5.70 5.88 -12.31
C HIS A 140 -6.54 4.63 -12.04
N ARG A 141 -6.48 3.65 -12.94
CA ARG A 141 -7.36 2.47 -12.96
C ARG A 141 -6.61 1.22 -13.41
N GLU A 142 -5.46 0.98 -12.80
CA GLU A 142 -4.65 -0.18 -13.13
C GLU A 142 -5.17 -1.42 -12.38
N PHE A 143 -5.50 -2.48 -13.12
CA PHE A 143 -5.96 -3.75 -12.56
C PHE A 143 -5.51 -4.92 -13.44
N SER A 144 -5.50 -6.13 -12.88
CA SER A 144 -5.10 -7.34 -13.60
C SER A 144 -6.03 -8.51 -13.27
N MET A 145 -6.83 -8.93 -14.26
CA MET A 145 -7.79 -10.04 -14.12
C MET A 145 -7.15 -11.42 -14.28
N THR A 146 -5.97 -11.51 -14.89
CA THR A 146 -5.35 -12.78 -15.33
C THR A 146 -4.98 -13.73 -14.17
N LYS A 147 -5.03 -13.25 -12.92
CA LYS A 147 -4.69 -14.03 -11.73
C LYS A 147 -5.88 -14.36 -10.83
N LEU A 148 -7.02 -13.72 -11.08
CA LEU A 148 -8.31 -14.18 -10.54
C LEU A 148 -8.77 -15.46 -11.25
N TYR A 149 -8.48 -15.57 -12.55
CA TYR A 149 -8.72 -16.77 -13.35
C TYR A 149 -7.40 -17.25 -13.94
N ARG A 150 -6.70 -18.15 -13.22
CA ARG A 150 -5.44 -18.74 -13.69
C ARG A 150 -5.74 -19.73 -14.82
N SER A 151 -5.66 -19.27 -16.07
CA SER A 151 -5.69 -20.14 -17.24
C SER A 151 -4.28 -20.73 -17.45
N ALA A 152 -4.02 -21.85 -16.79
CA ALA A 152 -2.72 -22.55 -16.68
C ALA A 152 -1.66 -21.86 -15.80
#